data_AF-A0A182FVS7-F1
#
_entry.id   AF-A0A182FVS7-F1
#
_cell.length_a   1.000
_cell.length_b   1.000
_cell.length_c   1.000
_cell.angle_alpha   90.00
_cell.angle_beta   90.00
_cell.angle_gamma   90.00
#
_symmetry.space_group_name_H-M   'P 1'
#
loop_
_entity.id
_entity.type
_entity.pdbx_description
1 polymer ?
#
loop_
_entity_poly.entity_id
_entity_poly.type
_entity_poly.pdbx_seq_one_letter_code
_entity_poly.pdbx_strand_id
1 'polypeptide(L)'
;MTSMTFGQKKFIPTAPEKGSFPLDHGGQCRKLMLFYMRCLRENADDNSACRQESKAYLQCRMDHELMAKEDFSKLGYGSETAPKANEQSLLGVMKGKKNILIGCTGSVATIKLPVLVEKLQQLGDAQFDVEIRVIVTEHARHFFTRTDLPESVPVYTDADEWSSWQRRGDPVLHIELGKWADLLVIAPLDANSLAKMASGLCDNLLLCTTRAWDPQKPLLFCPAMNTRMWEHPITASQIETLKSWGHREVPCIAKTLMCGDTGLGAMAEVDTIVATVRRTLLQVDVDLGGG
;
A
#
# COMPACT_ATOMS: atom_id res chain seq x y z
N MET A 1 29.24 -64.98 -9.29
CA MET A 1 29.55 -63.62 -8.79
C MET A 1 28.23 -62.96 -8.47
N THR A 2 27.85 -62.94 -7.19
CA THR A 2 26.56 -62.39 -6.75
C THR A 2 26.88 -61.16 -5.92
N SER A 3 26.52 -59.99 -6.45
CA SER A 3 26.79 -58.68 -5.85
C SER A 3 25.97 -58.50 -4.57
N MET A 4 26.64 -58.22 -3.44
CA MET A 4 25.98 -57.83 -2.19
C MET A 4 25.69 -56.34 -2.23
N THR A 5 24.42 -55.97 -2.36
CA THR A 5 23.92 -54.61 -2.12
C THR A 5 23.82 -54.37 -0.61
N PHE A 6 24.69 -53.50 -0.08
CA PHE A 6 24.58 -53.00 1.28
C PHE A 6 23.29 -52.18 1.42
N GLY A 7 22.33 -52.68 2.21
CA GLY A 7 21.13 -51.92 2.57
C GLY A 7 21.51 -50.69 3.38
N GLN A 8 21.28 -49.49 2.83
CA GLN A 8 21.36 -48.25 3.59
C GLN A 8 20.32 -48.31 4.72
N LYS A 9 20.80 -48.26 5.98
CA LYS A 9 19.91 -48.12 7.13
C LYS A 9 19.12 -46.83 6.98
N LYS A 10 17.79 -46.96 7.00
CA LYS A 10 16.84 -45.84 6.94
C LYS A 10 17.04 -45.00 8.21
N PHE A 11 17.60 -43.81 8.06
CA PHE A 11 17.73 -42.84 9.14
C PHE A 11 16.33 -42.32 9.49
N ILE A 12 15.84 -42.64 10.68
CA ILE A 12 14.56 -42.17 11.19
C ILE A 12 14.89 -41.13 12.27
N PRO A 13 14.80 -39.83 11.97
CA PRO A 13 15.10 -38.80 12.95
C PRO A 13 14.01 -38.76 14.04
N THR A 14 14.43 -38.93 15.30
CA THR A 14 13.63 -38.63 16.49
C THR A 14 13.85 -37.18 16.92
N ALA A 15 12.78 -36.39 16.95
CA ALA A 15 12.83 -35.05 17.52
C ALA A 15 12.94 -35.11 19.05
N PRO A 16 13.79 -34.31 19.74
CA PRO A 16 14.84 -33.44 19.22
C PRO A 16 16.21 -33.81 19.83
N GLU A 17 16.99 -34.66 19.17
CA GLU A 17 18.42 -34.84 19.51
C GLU A 17 19.32 -33.67 19.03
N LYS A 18 18.72 -32.63 18.46
CA LYS A 18 19.33 -31.30 18.32
C LYS A 18 18.33 -30.28 18.83
N GLY A 19 18.73 -29.53 19.85
CA GLY A 19 17.92 -28.71 20.75
C GLY A 19 16.68 -28.09 20.13
N SER A 20 15.59 -28.10 20.89
CA SER A 20 14.41 -27.27 20.66
C SER A 20 14.85 -25.81 20.56
N PHE A 21 15.08 -25.34 19.33
CA PHE A 21 15.50 -23.96 19.10
C PHE A 21 14.39 -23.00 19.51
N PRO A 22 14.72 -21.81 20.04
CA PRO A 22 13.72 -20.80 20.37
C PRO A 22 12.84 -20.49 19.16
N LEU A 23 11.53 -20.51 19.36
CA LEU A 23 10.59 -19.97 18.38
C LEU A 23 10.79 -18.45 18.32
N ASP A 24 10.70 -17.88 17.11
CA ASP A 24 10.83 -16.43 16.89
C ASP A 24 9.58 -15.68 17.38
N HIS A 25 9.33 -15.70 18.69
CA HIS A 25 8.17 -15.05 19.30
C HIS A 25 8.18 -13.53 19.08
N GLY A 26 9.36 -12.92 18.95
CA GLY A 26 9.54 -11.50 18.65
C GLY A 26 9.41 -11.15 17.16
N GLY A 27 9.32 -12.14 16.27
CA GLY A 27 9.24 -11.95 14.83
C GLY A 27 10.48 -11.28 14.22
N GLN A 28 11.66 -11.41 14.84
CA GLN A 28 12.91 -10.77 14.43
C GLN A 28 13.33 -11.18 13.01
N CYS A 29 13.11 -12.45 12.67
CA CYS A 29 13.39 -13.02 11.36
C CYS A 29 12.13 -13.27 10.52
N ARG A 30 10.94 -12.84 11.01
CA ARG A 30 9.64 -13.04 10.33
C ARG A 30 9.64 -12.51 8.90
N LYS A 31 10.28 -11.35 8.65
CA LYS A 31 10.35 -10.77 7.30
C LYS A 31 11.10 -11.68 6.32
N LEU A 32 12.26 -12.19 6.72
CA LEU A 32 13.07 -13.09 5.89
C LEU A 32 12.40 -14.45 5.71
N MET A 33 11.72 -14.94 6.76
CA MET A 33 10.87 -16.13 6.67
C MET A 33 9.76 -15.94 5.62
N LEU A 34 9.05 -14.81 5.63
CA LEU A 34 7.99 -14.53 4.66
C LEU A 34 8.51 -14.44 3.22
N PHE A 35 9.70 -13.87 3.00
CA PHE A 35 10.32 -13.87 1.67
C PHE A 35 10.66 -15.28 1.20
N TYR A 36 11.25 -16.11 2.06
CA TYR A 36 11.52 -17.51 1.72
C TYR A 36 10.23 -18.28 1.41
N MET A 37 9.17 -18.10 2.22
CA MET A 37 7.87 -18.73 2.00
C MET A 37 7.18 -18.25 0.71
N ARG A 38 7.34 -16.98 0.35
CA ARG A 38 6.83 -16.45 -0.93
C ARG A 38 7.57 -17.08 -2.09
N CYS A 39 8.91 -17.14 -2.03
CA CYS A 39 9.70 -17.77 -3.07
C CYS A 39 9.29 -19.23 -3.28
N LEU A 40 9.07 -19.99 -2.20
CA LEU A 40 8.59 -21.37 -2.29
C LEU A 40 7.24 -21.45 -3.02
N ARG A 41 6.26 -20.61 -2.67
CA ARG A 41 4.97 -20.58 -3.37
C ARG A 41 5.10 -20.25 -4.86
N GLU A 42 5.97 -19.32 -5.22
CA GLU A 42 6.20 -18.91 -6.61
C GLU A 42 6.94 -19.99 -7.42
N ASN A 43 7.71 -20.86 -6.76
CA ASN A 43 8.52 -21.91 -7.37
C ASN A 43 8.00 -23.32 -7.05
N ALA A 44 6.69 -23.48 -6.77
CA ALA A 44 6.05 -24.78 -6.53
C ALA A 44 6.75 -25.63 -5.43
N ASP A 45 7.13 -24.98 -4.34
CA ASP A 45 7.85 -25.53 -3.19
C ASP A 45 9.25 -26.09 -3.50
N ASP A 46 9.85 -25.65 -4.61
CA ASP A 46 11.24 -25.97 -4.94
C ASP A 46 12.22 -25.17 -4.07
N ASN A 47 12.82 -25.86 -3.10
CA ASN A 47 13.82 -25.30 -2.21
C ASN A 47 15.13 -24.90 -2.91
N SER A 48 15.45 -25.51 -4.04
CA SER A 48 16.69 -25.23 -4.77
C SER A 48 16.64 -23.87 -5.47
N ALA A 49 15.46 -23.50 -5.99
CA ALA A 49 15.20 -22.19 -6.57
C ALA A 49 15.27 -21.05 -5.54
N CYS A 50 14.94 -21.34 -4.28
CA CYS A 50 14.88 -20.39 -3.16
C CYS A 50 16.07 -20.44 -2.21
N ARG A 51 17.22 -20.93 -2.71
CA ARG A 51 18.42 -21.19 -1.90
C ARG A 51 18.97 -19.92 -1.27
N GLN A 52 18.84 -18.76 -1.93
CA GLN A 52 19.35 -17.48 -1.42
C GLN A 52 18.49 -16.92 -0.27
N GLU A 53 17.16 -16.96 -0.42
CA GLU A 53 16.17 -16.55 0.57
C GLU A 53 16.25 -17.44 1.81
N SER A 54 16.37 -18.75 1.58
CA SER A 54 16.58 -19.73 2.63
C SER A 54 17.88 -19.46 3.41
N LYS A 55 18.97 -19.15 2.70
CA LYS A 55 20.26 -18.82 3.33
C LYS A 55 20.16 -17.57 4.20
N ALA A 56 19.51 -16.51 3.70
CA ALA A 56 19.32 -15.26 4.42
C ALA A 56 18.44 -15.45 5.68
N TYR A 57 17.38 -16.24 5.59
CA TYR A 57 16.54 -16.57 6.74
C TYR A 57 17.32 -17.33 7.81
N LEU A 58 18.09 -18.36 7.42
CA LEU A 58 18.94 -19.11 8.36
C LEU A 58 20.02 -18.23 8.98
N GLN A 59 20.63 -17.32 8.22
CA GLN A 59 21.59 -16.35 8.74
C GLN A 59 21.00 -15.51 9.88
N CYS A 60 19.83 -14.92 9.65
CA CYS A 60 19.14 -14.14 10.67
C CYS A 60 18.87 -14.96 11.94
N ARG A 61 18.43 -16.21 11.78
CA ARG A 61 18.17 -17.08 12.94
C ARG A 61 19.45 -17.35 13.74
N MET A 62 20.60 -17.51 13.07
CA MET A 62 21.89 -17.70 13.73
C MET A 62 22.38 -16.43 14.43
N ASP A 63 22.16 -15.26 13.83
CA ASP A 63 22.57 -13.97 14.38
C ASP A 63 21.76 -13.58 15.62
N HIS A 64 20.50 -13.96 15.65
CA HIS A 64 19.55 -13.69 16.74
C HIS A 64 19.42 -14.84 17.75
N GLU A 65 20.33 -15.82 17.73
CA GLU A 65 20.35 -16.96 18.67
C GLU A 65 19.06 -17.81 18.65
N LEU A 66 18.30 -17.72 17.56
CA LEU A 66 17.11 -18.54 17.26
C LEU A 66 17.50 -19.89 16.60
N MET A 67 18.80 -20.12 16.41
CA MET A 67 19.42 -21.34 15.89
C MET A 67 20.89 -21.39 16.33
N ALA A 68 21.45 -22.60 16.46
CA ALA A 68 22.89 -22.77 16.66
C ALA A 68 23.67 -22.23 15.44
N LYS A 69 24.74 -21.48 15.69
CA LYS A 69 25.63 -21.00 14.65
C LYS A 69 26.34 -22.19 14.01
N GLU A 70 26.12 -22.39 12.72
CA GLU A 70 26.70 -23.46 11.91
C GLU A 70 27.29 -22.87 10.62
N ASP A 71 28.29 -23.56 10.08
CA ASP A 71 28.87 -23.15 8.80
C ASP A 71 27.89 -23.49 7.66
N PHE A 72 27.72 -22.56 6.72
CA PHE A 72 26.81 -22.73 5.59
C PHE A 72 27.13 -23.96 4.73
N SER A 73 28.41 -24.35 4.62
CA SER A 73 28.78 -25.57 3.91
C SER A 73 28.17 -26.82 4.53
N LYS A 74 28.07 -26.87 5.88
CA LYS A 74 27.44 -27.97 6.63
C LYS A 74 25.92 -27.97 6.52
N LEU A 75 25.32 -26.82 6.24
CA LEU A 75 23.89 -26.66 6.02
C LEU A 75 23.48 -26.88 4.56
N GLY A 76 24.37 -27.40 3.71
CA GLY A 76 24.07 -27.69 2.30
C GLY A 76 24.18 -26.47 1.38
N TYR A 77 24.83 -25.39 1.81
CA TYR A 77 25.15 -24.19 1.00
C TYR A 77 26.63 -24.15 0.56
N GLY A 78 27.28 -25.31 0.49
CA GLY A 78 28.62 -25.47 -0.08
C GLY A 78 28.65 -25.08 -1.57
N SER A 79 29.75 -24.46 -1.96
CA SER A 79 29.98 -23.67 -3.18
C SER A 79 29.44 -24.21 -4.51
N GLU A 80 28.62 -23.41 -5.18
CA GLU A 80 28.86 -23.06 -6.58
C GLU A 80 29.21 -21.57 -6.63
N THR A 81 30.13 -21.22 -7.54
CA THR A 81 30.76 -19.92 -7.75
C THR A 81 29.97 -18.72 -7.21
N ALA A 82 30.52 -18.05 -6.21
CA ALA A 82 30.06 -16.71 -5.84
C ALA A 82 30.14 -15.82 -7.09
N PRO A 83 29.03 -15.26 -7.61
CA PRO A 83 29.16 -14.05 -8.38
C PRO A 83 29.79 -13.05 -7.42
N LYS A 84 30.90 -12.42 -7.84
CA LYS A 84 31.56 -11.35 -7.09
C LYS A 84 30.46 -10.44 -6.56
N ALA A 85 30.29 -10.40 -5.25
CA ALA A 85 29.28 -9.59 -4.61
C ALA A 85 29.60 -8.14 -4.98
N ASN A 86 28.85 -7.61 -5.94
CA ASN A 86 28.75 -6.18 -6.11
C ASN A 86 27.89 -5.74 -4.93
N GLU A 87 28.44 -4.96 -3.99
CA GLU A 87 27.70 -4.40 -2.84
C GLU A 87 26.42 -3.65 -3.26
N GLN A 88 26.29 -3.33 -4.56
CA GLN A 88 25.11 -2.76 -5.18
C GLN A 88 23.95 -3.73 -5.48
N SER A 89 24.14 -5.06 -5.48
CA SER A 89 23.07 -5.99 -5.86
C SER A 89 22.25 -6.55 -4.68
N LEU A 90 22.66 -6.31 -3.43
CA LEU A 90 21.87 -6.61 -2.22
C LEU A 90 20.87 -5.50 -1.86
N LEU A 91 21.00 -4.32 -2.49
CA LEU A 91 20.00 -3.24 -2.44
C LEU A 91 18.80 -3.49 -3.36
N GLY A 92 18.84 -4.57 -4.16
CA GLY A 92 17.72 -5.04 -4.98
C GLY A 92 16.75 -5.91 -4.20
N VAL A 93 16.41 -5.57 -2.95
CA VAL A 93 15.10 -5.99 -2.43
C VAL A 93 14.11 -5.39 -3.43
N MET A 94 13.40 -6.22 -4.19
CA MET A 94 12.37 -5.74 -5.11
C MET A 94 11.48 -4.79 -4.31
N LYS A 95 11.64 -3.48 -4.51
CA LYS A 95 10.85 -2.47 -3.83
C LYS A 95 9.41 -2.81 -4.17
N GLY A 96 8.61 -3.17 -3.17
CA GLY A 96 7.19 -3.40 -3.41
C GLY A 96 6.63 -2.14 -4.06
N LYS A 97 5.92 -2.27 -5.18
CA LYS A 97 5.29 -1.10 -5.79
C LYS A 97 3.99 -0.82 -5.06
N LYS A 98 3.73 0.44 -4.71
CA LYS A 98 2.50 0.90 -4.08
C LYS A 98 1.82 1.91 -5.00
N ASN A 99 0.62 1.57 -5.44
CA ASN A 99 -0.18 2.39 -6.33
C ASN A 99 -1.16 3.22 -5.50
N ILE A 100 -0.99 4.54 -5.50
CA ILE A 100 -1.84 5.47 -4.75
C ILE A 100 -2.72 6.23 -5.73
N LEU A 101 -4.03 6.14 -5.53
CA LEU A 101 -5.01 6.93 -6.27
C LEU A 101 -5.43 8.12 -5.40
N ILE A 102 -5.30 9.33 -5.92
CA ILE A 102 -5.70 10.56 -5.23
C ILE A 102 -6.97 11.10 -5.88
N GLY A 103 -8.03 11.29 -5.10
CA GLY A 103 -9.25 11.97 -5.53
C GLY A 103 -9.28 13.40 -5.00
N CYS A 104 -9.56 14.38 -5.86
CA CYS A 104 -9.77 15.77 -5.46
C CYS A 104 -11.17 16.24 -5.83
N THR A 105 -11.86 16.86 -4.88
CA THR A 105 -13.19 17.44 -5.08
C THR A 105 -13.17 18.97 -5.07
N GLY A 106 -14.32 19.62 -5.18
CA GLY A 106 -14.50 21.06 -5.30
C GLY A 106 -14.32 21.83 -4.00
N SER A 107 -13.13 21.78 -3.41
CA SER A 107 -12.75 22.60 -2.25
C SER A 107 -11.52 23.45 -2.57
N VAL A 108 -11.41 24.64 -1.96
CA VAL A 108 -10.24 25.53 -2.13
C VAL A 108 -8.94 24.84 -1.74
N ALA A 109 -9.01 23.85 -0.83
CA ALA A 109 -7.86 23.06 -0.41
C ALA A 109 -7.20 22.25 -1.55
N THR A 110 -7.86 22.10 -2.71
CA THR A 110 -7.28 21.45 -3.91
C THR A 110 -6.02 22.17 -4.40
N ILE A 111 -5.82 23.44 -4.08
CA ILE A 111 -4.56 24.16 -4.34
C ILE A 111 -3.32 23.48 -3.69
N LYS A 112 -3.53 22.64 -2.68
CA LYS A 112 -2.46 21.87 -2.00
C LYS A 112 -2.12 20.55 -2.70
N LEU A 113 -2.83 20.17 -3.77
CA LEU A 113 -2.60 18.92 -4.52
C LEU A 113 -1.15 18.78 -5.02
N PRO A 114 -0.50 19.80 -5.62
CA PRO A 114 0.90 19.69 -6.05
C PRO A 114 1.83 19.29 -4.90
N VAL A 115 1.69 19.95 -3.76
CA VAL A 115 2.51 19.68 -2.56
C VAL A 115 2.24 18.28 -2.00
N LEU A 116 0.99 17.82 -2.05
CA LEU A 116 0.63 16.46 -1.64
C LEU A 116 1.29 15.41 -2.54
N VAL A 117 1.21 15.58 -3.86
CA VAL A 117 1.83 14.66 -4.82
C VAL A 117 3.34 14.61 -4.65
N GLU A 118 4.00 15.77 -4.54
CA GLU A 118 5.44 15.86 -4.34
C GLU A 118 5.89 15.11 -3.08
N LYS A 119 5.23 15.36 -1.93
CA LYS A 119 5.57 14.70 -0.68
C LYS A 119 5.28 13.20 -0.68
N LEU A 120 4.23 12.76 -1.38
CA LEU A 120 3.93 11.34 -1.53
C LEU A 120 4.94 10.62 -2.44
N GLN A 121 5.42 11.28 -3.51
CA GLN A 121 6.50 10.73 -4.33
C GLN A 121 7.81 10.60 -3.54
N GLN A 122 8.08 11.55 -2.63
CA GLN A 122 9.21 11.50 -1.72
C GLN A 122 9.09 10.40 -0.65
N LEU A 123 7.92 9.79 -0.43
CA LEU A 123 7.80 8.60 0.43
C LEU A 123 8.46 7.36 -0.16
N GLY A 124 8.80 7.37 -1.45
CA GLY A 124 9.53 6.29 -2.12
C GLY A 124 10.93 6.11 -1.54
N ASP A 125 11.05 5.36 -0.45
CA ASP A 125 12.31 5.05 0.23
C ASP A 125 12.98 3.79 -0.36
N ALA A 126 14.00 3.26 0.31
CA ALA A 126 14.62 1.96 -0.03
C ALA A 126 13.66 0.75 0.05
N GLN A 127 12.42 0.93 0.55
CA GLN A 127 11.51 -0.16 0.92
C GLN A 127 10.38 -0.41 -0.10
N PHE A 128 9.80 0.64 -0.69
CA PHE A 128 8.76 0.54 -1.69
C PHE A 128 8.82 1.72 -2.67
N ASP A 129 8.37 1.48 -3.90
CA ASP A 129 8.20 2.52 -4.92
C ASP A 129 6.76 3.01 -4.93
N VAL A 130 6.54 4.29 -5.27
CA VAL A 130 5.21 4.92 -5.21
C VAL A 130 4.81 5.41 -6.60
N GLU A 131 3.76 4.82 -7.17
CA GLU A 131 3.11 5.35 -8.38
C GLU A 131 1.82 6.08 -7.99
N ILE A 132 1.62 7.28 -8.54
CA ILE A 132 0.48 8.13 -8.22
C ILE A 132 -0.34 8.37 -9.48
N ARG A 133 -1.66 8.22 -9.34
CA ARG A 133 -2.65 8.69 -10.31
C ARG A 133 -3.65 9.59 -9.59
N VAL A 134 -4.20 10.56 -10.32
CA VAL A 134 -5.11 11.55 -9.74
C VAL A 134 -6.44 11.52 -10.49
N ILE A 135 -7.55 11.57 -9.77
CA ILE A 135 -8.88 11.87 -10.31
C ILE A 135 -9.28 13.24 -9.77
N VAL A 136 -9.70 14.15 -10.64
CA VAL A 136 -10.24 15.45 -10.26
C VAL A 136 -11.70 15.57 -10.72
N THR A 137 -12.58 16.03 -9.83
CA THR A 137 -13.95 16.37 -10.24
C THR A 137 -13.96 17.68 -11.03
N GLU A 138 -15.01 17.93 -11.82
CA GLU A 138 -15.13 19.19 -12.57
C GLU A 138 -15.02 20.43 -11.68
N HIS A 139 -15.57 20.39 -10.45
CA HIS A 139 -15.45 21.51 -9.50
C HIS A 139 -14.04 21.68 -8.92
N ALA A 140 -13.24 20.61 -8.81
CA ALA A 140 -11.87 20.68 -8.33
C ALA A 140 -10.96 21.47 -9.30
N ARG A 141 -11.26 21.43 -10.60
CA ARG A 141 -10.51 22.11 -11.67
C ARG A 141 -10.51 23.63 -11.56
N HIS A 142 -11.41 24.22 -10.77
CA HIS A 142 -11.40 25.66 -10.51
C HIS A 142 -10.23 26.10 -9.60
N PHE A 143 -9.62 25.18 -8.86
CA PHE A 143 -8.64 25.49 -7.82
C PHE A 143 -7.22 24.98 -8.14
N PHE A 144 -7.04 24.33 -9.28
CA PHE A 144 -5.79 23.72 -9.70
C PHE A 144 -5.76 23.60 -11.23
N THR A 145 -4.59 23.77 -11.83
CA THR A 145 -4.36 23.58 -13.27
C THR A 145 -3.45 22.40 -13.51
N ARG A 146 -3.69 21.61 -14.57
CA ARG A 146 -2.87 20.42 -14.91
C ARG A 146 -1.35 20.68 -14.91
N THR A 147 -0.94 21.90 -15.26
CA THR A 147 0.45 22.38 -15.28
C THR A 147 1.12 22.40 -13.91
N ASP A 148 0.35 22.43 -12.82
CA ASP A 148 0.91 22.47 -11.46
C ASP A 148 1.32 21.06 -10.98
N LEU A 149 1.07 20.01 -11.78
CA LEU A 149 1.56 18.64 -11.54
C LEU A 149 2.56 18.18 -12.60
N PRO A 150 3.54 17.33 -12.24
CA PRO A 150 4.44 16.70 -13.20
C PRO A 150 3.68 15.96 -14.31
N GLU A 151 4.24 15.94 -15.53
CA GLU A 151 3.67 15.18 -16.65
C GLU A 151 3.59 13.68 -16.36
N SER A 152 4.51 13.17 -15.53
CA SER A 152 4.58 11.76 -15.11
C SER A 152 3.40 11.29 -14.27
N VAL A 153 2.59 12.21 -13.72
CA VAL A 153 1.43 11.88 -12.88
C VAL A 153 0.15 11.99 -13.73
N PRO A 154 -0.50 10.87 -14.10
CA PRO A 154 -1.75 10.92 -14.86
C PRO A 154 -2.86 11.58 -14.06
N VAL A 155 -3.61 12.47 -14.70
CA VAL A 155 -4.78 13.14 -14.13
C VAL A 155 -5.99 12.79 -14.98
N TYR A 156 -7.01 12.21 -14.35
CA TYR A 156 -8.25 11.78 -14.97
C TYR A 156 -9.43 12.67 -14.53
N THR A 157 -10.36 12.85 -15.46
CA THR A 157 -11.57 13.65 -15.36
C THR A 157 -12.78 12.83 -15.81
N ASP A 158 -13.98 13.36 -15.61
CA ASP A 158 -15.21 12.69 -16.04
C ASP A 158 -15.26 12.47 -17.56
N ALA A 159 -14.60 13.33 -18.35
CA ALA A 159 -14.49 13.17 -19.80
C ALA A 159 -13.69 11.92 -20.21
N ASP A 160 -12.68 11.53 -19.42
CA ASP A 160 -11.79 10.41 -19.73
C ASP A 160 -12.50 9.04 -19.59
N GLU A 161 -13.55 8.99 -18.79
CA GLU A 161 -14.40 7.81 -18.63
C GLU A 161 -15.06 7.42 -19.96
N TRP A 162 -15.59 8.42 -20.67
CA TRP A 162 -16.32 8.23 -21.93
C TRP A 162 -15.41 8.19 -23.15
N SER A 163 -14.21 8.80 -23.08
CA SER A 163 -13.23 8.64 -24.16
C SER A 163 -12.70 7.20 -24.23
N SER A 164 -12.57 6.54 -23.08
CA SER A 164 -12.02 5.19 -22.95
C SER A 164 -13.01 4.07 -23.30
N TRP A 165 -14.32 4.35 -23.29
CA TRP A 165 -15.38 3.37 -23.53
C TRP A 165 -16.15 3.69 -24.82
N GLN A 166 -15.91 2.94 -25.89
CA GLN A 166 -16.56 3.16 -27.20
C GLN A 166 -17.51 2.02 -27.56
N ARG A 167 -17.21 0.80 -27.11
CA ARG A 167 -18.01 -0.40 -27.38
C ARG A 167 -18.04 -1.34 -26.18
N ARG A 168 -19.04 -2.24 -26.17
CA ARG A 168 -19.12 -3.32 -25.19
C ARG A 168 -17.84 -4.18 -25.26
N GLY A 169 -17.19 -4.34 -24.12
CA GLY A 169 -15.92 -5.06 -23.99
C GLY A 169 -14.71 -4.15 -23.75
N ASP A 170 -14.84 -2.85 -23.98
CA ASP A 170 -13.79 -1.89 -23.64
C ASP A 170 -13.66 -1.74 -22.11
N PRO A 171 -12.44 -1.46 -21.60
CA PRO A 171 -12.22 -1.28 -20.16
C PRO A 171 -13.01 -0.09 -19.62
N VAL A 172 -13.61 -0.28 -18.44
CA VAL A 172 -14.36 0.77 -17.73
C VAL A 172 -13.39 1.48 -16.79
N LEU A 173 -13.12 2.76 -17.05
CA LEU A 173 -12.03 3.49 -16.39
C LEU A 173 -12.10 3.45 -14.85
N HIS A 174 -13.26 3.73 -14.24
CA HIS A 174 -13.40 3.71 -12.78
C HIS A 174 -13.12 2.32 -12.16
N ILE A 175 -13.45 1.25 -12.88
CA ILE A 175 -13.17 -0.12 -12.46
C ILE A 175 -11.66 -0.41 -12.55
N GLU A 176 -11.02 0.00 -13.64
CA GLU A 176 -9.58 -0.21 -13.83
C GLU A 176 -8.74 0.59 -12.83
N LEU A 177 -9.15 1.83 -12.52
CA LEU A 177 -8.51 2.63 -11.47
C LEU A 177 -8.67 1.98 -10.09
N GLY A 178 -9.85 1.44 -9.78
CA GLY A 178 -10.09 0.69 -8.54
C GLY A 178 -9.26 -0.59 -8.42
N LYS A 179 -9.06 -1.32 -9.54
CA LYS A 179 -8.19 -2.50 -9.56
C LYS A 179 -6.71 -2.12 -9.40
N TRP A 180 -6.27 -1.09 -10.11
CA TRP A 180 -4.87 -0.64 -10.14
C TRP A 180 -4.39 -0.12 -8.78
N ALA A 181 -5.23 0.63 -8.06
CA ALA A 181 -4.86 1.28 -6.82
C ALA A 181 -4.82 0.32 -5.63
N ASP A 182 -3.81 0.43 -4.78
CA ASP A 182 -3.72 -0.25 -3.48
C ASP A 182 -4.37 0.59 -2.36
N LEU A 183 -4.44 1.90 -2.56
CA LEU A 183 -4.94 2.88 -1.62
C LEU A 183 -5.62 4.03 -2.37
N LEU A 184 -6.82 4.42 -1.92
CA LEU A 184 -7.50 5.64 -2.36
C LEU A 184 -7.41 6.71 -1.27
N VAL A 185 -6.97 7.91 -1.65
CA VAL A 185 -6.92 9.09 -0.78
C VAL A 185 -7.75 10.21 -1.40
N ILE A 186 -8.88 10.55 -0.78
CA ILE A 186 -9.70 11.69 -1.21
C ILE A 186 -9.29 12.92 -0.41
N ALA A 187 -8.53 13.83 -1.02
CA ALA A 187 -7.94 14.99 -0.36
C ALA A 187 -7.79 16.17 -1.34
N PRO A 188 -8.69 17.18 -1.29
CA PRO A 188 -9.80 17.32 -0.34
C PRO A 188 -11.05 16.51 -0.68
N LEU A 189 -11.88 16.25 0.35
CA LEU A 189 -13.29 15.88 0.23
C LEU A 189 -14.19 17.06 0.64
N ASP A 190 -14.94 17.59 -0.31
CA ASP A 190 -15.92 18.65 -0.11
C ASP A 190 -17.24 18.09 0.47
N ALA A 191 -18.09 18.98 0.98
CA ALA A 191 -19.34 18.57 1.62
C ALA A 191 -20.35 17.93 0.65
N ASN A 192 -20.31 18.29 -0.63
CA ASN A 192 -21.24 17.77 -1.63
C ASN A 192 -20.89 16.32 -2.00
N SER A 193 -19.63 16.06 -2.30
CA SER A 193 -19.11 14.70 -2.51
C SER A 193 -19.23 13.86 -1.24
N LEU A 194 -19.03 14.42 -0.04
CA LEU A 194 -19.29 13.73 1.23
C LEU A 194 -20.76 13.28 1.31
N ALA A 195 -21.70 14.18 1.03
CA ALA A 195 -23.12 13.88 1.05
C ALA A 195 -23.51 12.82 0.01
N LYS A 196 -22.95 12.91 -1.21
CA LYS A 196 -23.16 11.93 -2.28
C LYS A 196 -22.62 10.57 -1.91
N MET A 197 -21.39 10.49 -1.39
CA MET A 197 -20.80 9.25 -0.89
C MET A 197 -21.68 8.61 0.18
N ALA A 198 -22.07 9.38 1.21
CA ALA A 198 -22.90 8.88 2.32
C ALA A 198 -24.28 8.38 1.86
N SER A 199 -24.80 8.93 0.76
CA SER A 199 -26.10 8.55 0.18
C SER A 199 -26.00 7.50 -0.94
N GLY A 200 -24.78 7.07 -1.29
CA GLY A 200 -24.53 6.08 -2.35
C GLY A 200 -24.67 6.62 -3.78
N LEU A 201 -24.63 7.94 -3.98
CA LEU A 201 -24.65 8.56 -5.30
C LEU A 201 -23.27 8.49 -5.96
N CYS A 202 -23.24 8.14 -7.25
CA CYS A 202 -22.03 8.00 -8.05
C CYS A 202 -22.23 8.55 -9.47
N ASP A 203 -22.23 9.88 -9.60
CA ASP A 203 -22.54 10.60 -10.85
C ASP A 203 -21.33 11.22 -11.53
N ASN A 204 -20.12 10.86 -11.11
CA ASN A 204 -18.85 11.27 -11.70
C ASN A 204 -17.77 10.19 -11.50
N LEU A 205 -16.63 10.33 -12.18
CA LEU A 205 -15.57 9.31 -12.22
C LEU A 205 -15.06 8.97 -10.81
N LEU A 206 -14.85 9.98 -9.95
CA LEU A 206 -14.36 9.77 -8.60
C LEU A 206 -15.36 9.00 -7.72
N LEU A 207 -16.63 9.38 -7.78
CA LEU A 207 -17.68 8.75 -6.97
C LEU A 207 -18.01 7.34 -7.49
N CYS A 208 -17.98 7.12 -8.81
CA CYS A 208 -18.07 5.77 -9.41
C CYS A 208 -16.93 4.88 -8.92
N THR A 209 -15.69 5.38 -8.96
CA THR A 209 -14.51 4.64 -8.47
C THR A 209 -14.63 4.33 -6.98
N THR A 210 -15.11 5.29 -6.19
CA THR A 210 -15.32 5.13 -4.75
C THR A 210 -16.44 4.13 -4.44
N ARG A 211 -17.54 4.15 -5.20
CA ARG A 211 -18.68 3.26 -5.01
C ARG A 211 -18.37 1.80 -5.37
N ALA A 212 -17.47 1.62 -6.33
CA ALA A 212 -16.94 0.32 -6.77
C ALA A 212 -15.67 -0.10 -6.02
N TRP A 213 -15.28 0.62 -4.96
CA TRP A 213 -14.06 0.35 -4.21
C TRP A 213 -14.13 -0.97 -3.46
N ASP A 214 -13.03 -1.72 -3.47
CA ASP A 214 -12.89 -2.97 -2.71
C ASP A 214 -12.80 -2.67 -1.21
N PRO A 215 -13.73 -3.16 -0.36
CA PRO A 215 -13.70 -2.93 1.08
C PRO A 215 -12.43 -3.46 1.78
N GLN A 216 -11.68 -4.37 1.16
CA GLN A 216 -10.40 -4.85 1.68
C GLN A 216 -9.26 -3.82 1.50
N LYS A 217 -9.41 -2.91 0.54
CA LYS A 217 -8.41 -1.88 0.28
C LYS A 217 -8.68 -0.63 1.11
N PRO A 218 -7.65 -0.02 1.73
CA PRO A 218 -7.85 1.20 2.49
C PRO A 218 -8.35 2.36 1.63
N LEU A 219 -9.30 3.12 2.19
CA LEU A 219 -9.75 4.40 1.68
C LEU A 219 -9.60 5.45 2.77
N LEU A 220 -8.82 6.49 2.49
CA LEU A 220 -8.65 7.66 3.35
C LEU A 220 -9.44 8.84 2.76
N PHE A 221 -10.10 9.61 3.62
CA PHE A 221 -10.76 10.85 3.18
C PHE A 221 -10.42 12.02 4.11
N CYS A 222 -10.22 13.19 3.52
CA CYS A 222 -9.80 14.42 4.20
C CYS A 222 -10.84 15.52 3.99
N PRO A 223 -11.83 15.68 4.89
CA PRO A 223 -12.86 16.70 4.77
C PRO A 223 -12.26 18.11 4.70
N ALA A 224 -12.78 18.95 3.80
CA ALA A 224 -12.34 20.33 3.63
C ALA A 224 -13.50 21.24 3.20
N MET A 225 -14.04 22.00 4.14
CA MET A 225 -15.22 22.86 3.93
C MET A 225 -15.23 24.05 4.90
N ASN A 226 -16.11 25.02 4.66
CA ASN A 226 -16.29 26.15 5.58
C ASN A 226 -16.78 25.67 6.96
N THR A 227 -16.43 26.39 8.04
CA THR A 227 -16.84 26.08 9.41
C THR A 227 -18.34 25.86 9.57
N ARG A 228 -19.19 26.69 8.94
CA ARG A 228 -20.64 26.53 9.03
C ARG A 228 -21.13 25.25 8.36
N MET A 229 -20.44 24.80 7.31
CA MET A 229 -20.73 23.50 6.68
C MET A 229 -20.26 22.35 7.58
N TRP A 230 -19.10 22.50 8.22
CA TRP A 230 -18.58 21.52 9.15
C TRP A 230 -19.49 21.33 10.38
N GLU A 231 -19.96 22.43 10.96
CA GLU A 231 -20.87 22.46 12.11
C GLU A 231 -22.31 22.08 11.76
N HIS A 232 -22.63 21.95 10.46
CA HIS A 232 -23.96 21.52 10.04
C HIS A 232 -24.22 20.08 10.54
N PRO A 233 -25.39 19.79 11.13
CA PRO A 233 -25.65 18.50 11.80
C PRO A 233 -25.51 17.29 10.87
N ILE A 234 -25.75 17.49 9.56
CA ILE A 234 -25.60 16.41 8.58
C ILE A 234 -24.15 15.93 8.42
N THR A 235 -23.17 16.83 8.59
CA THR A 235 -21.76 16.53 8.29
C THR A 235 -21.23 15.45 9.22
N ALA A 236 -21.50 15.57 10.53
CA ALA A 236 -21.13 14.55 11.50
C ALA A 236 -21.76 13.19 11.17
N SER A 237 -23.05 13.17 10.82
CA SER A 237 -23.75 11.91 10.48
C SER A 237 -23.20 11.24 9.21
N GLN A 238 -22.79 12.04 8.22
CA GLN A 238 -22.19 11.55 6.97
C GLN A 238 -20.79 10.99 7.22
N ILE A 239 -19.97 11.68 8.01
CA ILE A 239 -18.63 11.21 8.39
C ILE A 239 -18.70 9.88 9.13
N GLU A 240 -19.60 9.76 10.11
CA GLU A 240 -19.80 8.49 10.84
C GLU A 240 -20.33 7.38 9.94
N THR A 241 -21.19 7.70 8.97
CA THR A 241 -21.63 6.73 7.95
C THR A 241 -20.44 6.18 7.16
N LEU A 242 -19.57 7.05 6.64
CA LEU A 242 -18.38 6.63 5.89
C LEU A 242 -17.42 5.79 6.76
N LYS A 243 -17.22 6.20 8.02
CA LYS A 243 -16.38 5.45 8.98
C LYS A 243 -16.95 4.07 9.29
N SER A 244 -18.27 3.94 9.36
CA SER A 244 -18.94 2.65 9.57
C SER A 244 -18.69 1.65 8.43
N TRP A 245 -18.36 2.14 7.23
CA TRP A 245 -17.98 1.31 6.08
C TRP A 245 -16.49 0.92 6.06
N GLY A 246 -15.72 1.35 7.05
CA GLY A 246 -14.28 1.08 7.15
C GLY A 246 -13.39 2.14 6.49
N HIS A 247 -13.96 3.20 5.93
CA HIS A 247 -13.19 4.34 5.44
C HIS A 247 -12.57 5.11 6.61
N ARG A 248 -11.35 5.59 6.45
CA ARG A 248 -10.62 6.25 7.55
C ARG A 248 -10.57 7.75 7.31
N GLU A 249 -11.05 8.50 8.29
CA GLU A 249 -11.00 9.95 8.29
C GLU A 249 -9.58 10.44 8.63
N VAL A 250 -9.09 11.42 7.86
CA VAL A 250 -8.02 12.33 8.32
C VAL A 250 -8.70 13.63 8.74
N PRO A 251 -8.80 13.91 10.06
CA PRO A 251 -9.69 14.95 10.56
C PRO A 251 -9.24 16.34 10.11
N CYS A 252 -10.22 17.22 9.89
CA CYS A 252 -9.98 18.62 9.60
C CYS A 252 -9.32 19.34 10.79
N ILE A 253 -8.73 20.51 10.54
CA ILE A 253 -8.09 21.35 11.54
C ILE A 253 -8.81 22.68 11.69
N ALA A 254 -8.63 23.31 12.86
CA ALA A 254 -9.11 24.66 13.10
C ALA A 254 -8.11 25.69 12.55
N LYS A 255 -8.54 26.53 11.61
CA LYS A 255 -7.74 27.63 11.03
C LYS A 255 -8.62 28.80 10.63
N THR A 256 -7.99 29.96 10.41
CA THR A 256 -8.63 31.06 9.69
C THR A 256 -8.78 30.65 8.23
N LEU A 257 -10.03 30.53 7.79
CA LEU A 257 -10.42 30.09 6.45
C LEU A 257 -10.34 31.25 5.45
N MET A 258 -10.40 30.93 4.15
CA MET A 258 -10.35 31.94 3.08
C MET A 258 -11.49 32.97 3.14
N CYS A 259 -12.59 32.66 3.84
CA CYS A 259 -13.69 33.60 4.08
C CYS A 259 -13.47 34.55 5.26
N GLY A 260 -12.37 34.41 6.03
CA GLY A 260 -12.05 35.20 7.22
C GLY A 260 -12.51 34.60 8.55
N ASP A 261 -13.36 33.57 8.54
CA ASP A 261 -13.81 32.88 9.75
C ASP A 261 -12.71 31.98 10.32
N THR A 262 -12.56 31.94 11.65
CA THR A 262 -11.68 30.97 12.33
C THR A 262 -12.52 29.85 12.92
N GLY A 263 -12.26 28.61 12.51
CA GLY A 263 -12.98 27.44 13.00
C GLY A 263 -12.52 26.14 12.37
N LEU A 264 -13.14 25.03 12.80
CA LEU A 264 -12.91 23.69 12.23
C LEU A 264 -13.45 23.59 10.81
N GLY A 265 -12.82 22.78 9.96
CA GLY A 265 -13.25 22.54 8.58
C GLY A 265 -12.14 22.70 7.55
N ALA A 266 -10.99 23.29 7.92
CA ALA A 266 -9.84 23.32 7.03
C ALA A 266 -9.27 21.91 6.84
N MET A 267 -8.91 21.56 5.60
CA MET A 267 -8.24 20.28 5.32
C MET A 267 -7.03 20.09 6.24
N ALA A 268 -6.81 18.86 6.69
CA ALA A 268 -5.60 18.46 7.39
C ALA A 268 -4.33 18.95 6.66
N GLU A 269 -3.26 19.18 7.41
CA GLU A 269 -1.99 19.52 6.79
C GLU A 269 -1.47 18.37 5.95
N VAL A 270 -0.82 18.72 4.82
CA VAL A 270 -0.30 17.73 3.87
C VAL A 270 0.61 16.73 4.56
N ASP A 271 1.46 17.16 5.49
CA ASP A 271 2.33 16.27 6.27
C ASP A 271 1.56 15.24 7.12
N THR A 272 0.39 15.63 7.64
CA THR A 272 -0.48 14.73 8.42
C THR A 272 -1.11 13.68 7.51
N ILE A 273 -1.54 14.08 6.31
CA ILE A 273 -2.09 13.18 5.29
C ILE A 273 -1.01 12.18 4.86
N VAL A 274 0.18 12.66 4.49
CA VAL A 274 1.34 11.86 4.07
C VAL A 274 1.76 10.86 5.15
N ALA A 275 1.83 11.29 6.41
CA ALA A 275 2.16 10.40 7.54
C ALA A 275 1.09 9.30 7.72
N THR A 276 -0.19 9.63 7.53
CA THR A 276 -1.30 8.67 7.64
C THR A 276 -1.32 7.69 6.48
N VAL A 277 -1.03 8.15 5.26
CA VAL A 277 -0.81 7.30 4.08
C VAL A 277 0.31 6.30 4.34
N ARG A 278 1.49 6.77 4.78
CA ARG A 278 2.64 5.92 5.09
C ARG A 278 2.29 4.84 6.11
N ARG A 279 1.64 5.22 7.22
CA ARG A 279 1.20 4.26 8.25
C ARG A 279 0.25 3.21 7.69
N THR A 280 -0.69 3.63 6.86
CA THR A 280 -1.70 2.75 6.26
C THR A 280 -1.06 1.74 5.31
N LEU A 281 -0.15 2.18 4.45
CA LEU A 281 0.57 1.29 3.51
C LEU A 281 1.42 0.24 4.24
N LEU A 282 2.07 0.61 5.35
CA LEU A 282 2.88 -0.30 6.15
C LEU A 282 2.05 -1.32 6.95
N GLN A 283 0.82 -0.98 7.34
CA GLN A 283 -0.08 -1.90 8.05
C GLN A 283 -0.63 -2.99 7.12
N VAL A 284 -1.00 -2.64 5.88
CA VAL A 284 -1.52 -3.60 4.90
C VAL A 284 -0.52 -4.73 4.61
N ASP A 285 0.78 -4.43 4.61
CA ASP A 285 1.82 -5.45 4.40
C ASP A 285 1.93 -6.46 5.55
N VAL A 286 1.49 -6.10 6.76
CA VAL A 286 1.49 -7.00 7.93
C VAL A 286 0.31 -7.97 7.87
N ASP A 287 -0.87 -7.49 7.44
CA ASP A 287 -2.10 -8.27 7.41
C ASP A 287 -2.13 -9.28 6.24
N LEU A 288 -1.60 -8.91 5.06
CA LEU A 288 -1.50 -9.81 3.90
C LEU A 288 -0.43 -10.93 4.07
N GLY A 289 0.41 -10.84 5.10
CA GLY A 289 1.42 -11.85 5.43
C GLY A 289 0.99 -12.87 6.48
N GLY A 290 -0.29 -12.86 6.90
CA GLY A 290 -0.85 -13.75 7.91
C GLY A 290 -2.13 -14.43 7.42
N GLY A 291 -1.97 -15.45 6.57
CA GLY A 291 -3.04 -16.34 6.11
C GLY A 291 -2.46 -17.70 5.78
#